data_AF-A0A3C1WY89-F1
#
_entry.id   AF-A0A3C1WY89-F1
#
_cell.length_a   1.000
_cell.length_b   1.000
_cell.length_c   1.000
_cell.angle_alpha   90.00
_cell.angle_beta   90.00
_cell.angle_gamma   90.00
#
_symmetry.space_group_name_H-M   'P 1'
#
loop_
_entity.id
_entity.type
_entity.pdbx_description
1 polymer ?
#
loop_
_entity_poly.entity_id
_entity_poly.type
_entity_poly.pdbx_seq_one_letter_code
_entity_poly.pdbx_strand_id
1 'polypeptide(L)'
;MTQLKVFEIFYSLQGESSRVGLPTIFIRLSGCPMRCHYCDTAYAFQGGSMMGMDDIMSSIKKYDTRYVTVTGGEPLAQKEVLNLLKTLADSDYEVSLETGGGLSIKEVDPRVKIILDIKTPESGEEKKNHWENLEVINSKDEIKFVLCSRGDYEWAKQILDQYQLTEKCEILFSP
;
A
#
# COMPACT_ATOMS: atom_id res chain seq x y z
N MET A 1 15.07 20.74 -2.22
CA MET A 1 15.11 19.48 -1.45
C MET A 1 13.81 18.75 -1.74
N THR A 2 13.87 17.49 -2.14
CA THR A 2 12.67 16.69 -2.35
C THR A 2 12.09 16.30 -0.98
N GLN A 3 10.77 16.39 -0.83
CA GLN A 3 10.07 16.18 0.43
C GLN A 3 8.79 15.39 0.20
N LEU A 4 8.38 14.64 1.21
CA LEU A 4 7.11 13.94 1.26
C LEU A 4 6.18 14.61 2.27
N LYS A 5 4.89 14.67 1.95
CA LYS A 5 3.87 15.07 2.91
C LYS A 5 3.49 13.84 3.72
N VAL A 6 4.04 13.73 4.92
CA VAL A 6 3.85 12.61 5.83
C VAL A 6 2.73 12.97 6.81
N PHE A 7 1.71 12.13 6.88
CA PHE A 7 0.61 12.30 7.83
C PHE A 7 1.04 11.88 9.24
N GLU A 8 1.62 10.69 9.36
CA GLU A 8 2.11 10.15 10.62
C GLU A 8 3.20 9.09 10.40
N ILE A 9 4.08 8.93 11.40
CA ILE A 9 5.01 7.81 11.52
C ILE A 9 4.83 7.20 12.89
N PHE A 10 4.48 5.92 12.96
CA PHE A 10 4.23 5.21 14.22
C PHE A 10 4.72 3.77 14.17
N TYR A 11 4.86 3.16 15.35
CA TYR A 11 5.29 1.77 15.51
C TYR A 11 4.16 0.97 16.15
N SER A 12 3.76 -0.13 15.51
CA SER A 12 2.64 -0.98 15.93
C SER A 12 2.85 -2.41 15.41
N LEU A 13 1.81 -3.24 15.45
CA LEU A 13 1.77 -4.52 14.76
C LEU A 13 1.05 -4.35 13.42
N GLN A 14 1.49 -5.09 12.39
CA GLN A 14 0.75 -5.19 11.15
C GLN A 14 -0.60 -5.89 11.38
N GLY A 15 -1.69 -5.26 10.95
CA GLY A 15 -3.06 -5.71 11.19
C GLY A 15 -3.64 -6.52 10.04
N GLU A 16 -3.03 -6.46 8.85
CA GLU A 16 -3.49 -7.13 7.64
C GLU A 16 -2.32 -7.85 6.92
N SER A 17 -2.52 -8.29 5.67
CA SER A 17 -1.52 -9.00 4.83
C SER A 17 -1.10 -10.38 5.37
N SER A 18 -0.16 -11.07 4.72
CA SER A 18 0.49 -12.28 5.29
C SER A 18 1.36 -11.99 6.53
N ARG A 19 1.49 -10.70 6.91
CA ARG A 19 2.37 -10.22 8.00
C ARG A 19 1.61 -9.81 9.26
N VAL A 20 0.35 -10.21 9.42
CA VAL A 20 -0.42 -9.94 10.65
C VAL A 20 0.38 -10.30 11.91
N GLY A 21 0.43 -9.38 12.87
CA GLY A 21 1.14 -9.55 14.14
C GLY A 21 2.63 -9.18 14.10
N LEU A 22 3.20 -8.86 12.95
CA LEU A 22 4.61 -8.47 12.85
C LEU A 22 4.84 -7.03 13.36
N PRO A 23 5.80 -6.78 14.26
CA PRO A 23 6.15 -5.41 14.66
C PRO A 23 6.65 -4.59 13.48
N THR A 24 5.96 -3.48 13.21
CA THR A 24 6.04 -2.73 11.95
C THR A 24 6.07 -1.24 12.22
N ILE A 25 6.97 -0.55 11.53
CA ILE A 25 6.96 0.91 11.44
C ILE A 25 6.07 1.29 10.27
N PHE A 26 5.06 2.11 10.54
CA PHE A 26 4.19 2.65 9.50
C PHE A 26 4.64 4.07 9.15
N ILE A 27 4.82 4.32 7.86
CA ILE A 27 4.98 5.66 7.30
C ILE A 27 3.73 5.94 6.48
N ARG A 28 2.80 6.70 7.05
CA ARG A 28 1.55 7.07 6.40
C ARG A 28 1.73 8.40 5.68
N LEU A 29 1.60 8.43 4.37
CA LEU A 29 1.63 9.65 3.58
C LEU A 29 0.26 10.33 3.55
N SER A 30 0.22 11.60 3.19
CA SER A 30 -1.03 12.36 3.06
C SER A 30 -1.56 12.35 1.63
N GLY A 31 -2.88 12.35 1.47
CA GLY A 31 -3.57 12.56 0.20
C GLY A 31 -3.81 11.28 -0.60
N CYS A 32 -4.96 11.23 -1.29
CA CYS A 32 -5.37 10.12 -2.16
C CYS A 32 -6.21 10.68 -3.32
N PRO A 33 -6.09 10.17 -4.57
CA PRO A 33 -6.98 10.55 -5.68
C PRO A 33 -8.32 9.79 -5.66
N MET A 34 -8.48 8.80 -4.79
CA MET A 34 -9.70 8.02 -4.59
C MET A 34 -10.49 8.49 -3.38
N ARG A 35 -11.80 8.26 -3.40
CA ARG A 35 -12.77 8.57 -2.33
C ARG A 35 -13.64 7.33 -2.06
N CYS A 36 -12.97 6.22 -1.73
CA CYS A 36 -13.65 4.95 -1.46
C CYS A 36 -14.72 5.15 -0.38
N HIS A 37 -15.93 4.59 -0.58
CA HIS A 37 -17.03 4.72 0.37
C HIS A 37 -16.70 4.16 1.77
N TYR A 38 -15.90 3.09 1.82
CA TYR A 38 -15.47 2.43 3.06
C TYR A 38 -14.09 2.88 3.57
N CYS A 39 -13.57 4.04 3.14
CA CYS A 39 -12.24 4.50 3.55
C CYS A 39 -12.17 4.76 5.07
N ASP A 40 -11.43 3.92 5.79
CA ASP A 40 -11.16 4.01 7.22
C ASP A 40 -10.15 5.10 7.60
N THR A 41 -9.40 5.60 6.61
CA THR A 41 -8.29 6.53 6.75
C THR A 41 -8.55 7.87 6.05
N ALA A 42 -9.82 8.24 5.88
CA ALA A 42 -10.22 9.51 5.26
C ALA A 42 -9.61 10.74 5.96
N TYR A 43 -9.26 10.62 7.25
CA TYR A 43 -8.56 11.66 8.01
C TYR A 43 -7.16 11.98 7.45
N ALA A 44 -6.51 11.03 6.74
CA ALA A 44 -5.21 11.21 6.10
C ALA A 44 -5.29 11.85 4.70
N PHE A 45 -6.50 12.20 4.20
CA PHE A 45 -6.64 12.91 2.92
C PHE A 45 -6.08 14.34 2.96
N GLN A 46 -6.01 14.95 4.14
CA GLN A 46 -5.50 16.30 4.36
C GLN A 46 -4.59 16.32 5.60
N GLY A 47 -3.91 17.45 5.85
CA GLY A 47 -2.94 17.53 6.95
C GLY A 47 -1.61 16.83 6.65
N GLY A 48 -0.87 16.52 7.70
CA GLY A 48 0.52 16.06 7.64
C GLY A 48 1.54 17.19 7.51
N SER A 49 2.82 16.83 7.60
CA SER A 49 3.97 17.74 7.56
C SER A 49 4.89 17.38 6.41
N MET A 50 5.52 18.38 5.81
CA MET A 50 6.57 18.16 4.81
C MET A 50 7.83 17.67 5.52
N MET A 51 8.27 16.45 5.22
CA MET A 51 9.46 15.84 5.79
C MET A 51 10.48 15.55 4.70
N GLY A 52 11.76 15.84 4.97
CA GLY A 52 12.86 15.38 4.13
C GLY A 52 13.20 13.92 4.40
N MET A 53 13.96 13.30 3.49
CA MET A 53 14.39 11.91 3.64
C MET A 53 15.13 11.68 4.97
N ASP A 54 16.06 12.56 5.33
CA ASP A 54 16.85 12.46 6.56
C ASP A 54 15.98 12.51 7.83
N ASP A 55 14.92 13.32 7.82
CA ASP A 55 13.98 13.43 8.94
C ASP A 55 13.16 12.14 9.09
N ILE A 56 12.71 11.57 7.97
CA ILE A 56 11.96 10.30 7.96
C ILE A 56 12.87 9.18 8.48
N MET A 57 14.07 9.04 7.93
CA MET A 57 15.03 8.02 8.33
C MET A 57 15.44 8.15 9.81
N SER A 58 15.62 9.39 10.30
CA SER A 58 15.91 9.63 11.72
C SER A 58 14.73 9.27 12.61
N SER A 59 13.50 9.50 12.15
CA SER A 59 12.27 9.21 12.90
C SER A 59 12.02 7.71 13.10
N ILE A 60 12.43 6.88 12.13
CA ILE A 60 12.21 5.43 12.18
C ILE A 60 13.33 4.65 12.89
N LYS A 61 14.56 5.19 12.90
CA LYS A 61 15.75 4.54 13.50
C LYS A 61 15.62 4.23 15.01
N LYS A 62 14.69 4.88 15.70
CA LYS A 62 14.46 4.70 17.14
C LYS A 62 13.66 3.43 17.48
N TYR A 63 13.05 2.78 16.49
CA TYR A 63 12.19 1.60 16.71
C TYR A 63 12.97 0.31 16.48
N ASP A 64 12.70 -0.70 17.31
CA ASP A 64 13.37 -2.01 17.28
C ASP A 64 12.65 -2.99 16.33
N THR A 65 12.67 -2.67 15.04
CA THR A 65 12.24 -3.57 13.97
C THR A 65 12.91 -3.18 12.66
N ARG A 66 13.00 -4.14 11.74
CA ARG A 66 13.45 -3.92 10.36
C ARG A 66 12.29 -3.86 9.36
N TYR A 67 11.06 -4.08 9.80
CA TYR A 67 9.90 -4.07 8.91
C TYR A 67 9.25 -2.69 8.85
N VAL A 68 9.11 -2.14 7.64
CA VAL A 68 8.50 -0.82 7.37
C VAL A 68 7.39 -0.98 6.35
N THR A 69 6.20 -0.50 6.69
CA THR A 69 5.09 -0.34 5.75
C THR A 69 4.93 1.13 5.36
N VAL A 70 5.07 1.42 4.08
CA VAL A 70 4.70 2.73 3.50
C VAL A 70 3.26 2.63 2.98
N THR A 71 2.39 3.53 3.45
CA THR A 71 0.93 3.49 3.20
C THR A 71 0.33 4.90 3.21
N GLY A 72 -0.99 5.02 3.01
CA GLY A 72 -1.83 6.21 3.24
C GLY A 72 -1.59 7.45 2.36
N GLY A 73 -2.57 8.34 2.22
CA GLY A 73 -3.74 7.95 1.44
C GLY A 73 -3.29 7.05 0.29
N GLU A 74 -3.05 7.54 -0.91
CA GLU A 74 -2.37 6.74 -1.95
C GLU A 74 -0.88 7.13 -1.98
N PRO A 75 0.05 6.27 -1.53
CA PRO A 75 1.46 6.64 -1.45
C PRO A 75 2.04 7.04 -2.82
N LEU A 76 1.65 6.31 -3.88
CA LEU A 76 2.14 6.55 -5.24
C LEU A 76 1.64 7.88 -5.84
N ALA A 77 0.71 8.57 -5.18
CA ALA A 77 0.31 9.91 -5.56
C ALA A 77 1.42 10.95 -5.31
N GLN A 78 2.39 10.64 -4.45
CA GLN A 78 3.58 11.46 -4.21
C GLN A 78 4.79 10.80 -4.88
N LYS A 79 5.24 11.33 -6.03
CA LYS A 79 6.34 10.73 -6.83
C LYS A 79 7.61 10.41 -6.04
N GLU A 80 7.93 11.23 -5.03
CA GLU A 80 9.12 11.05 -4.19
C GLU A 80 9.07 9.77 -3.33
N VAL A 81 7.91 9.11 -3.22
CA VAL A 81 7.78 7.84 -2.49
C VAL A 81 8.68 6.76 -3.07
N LEU A 82 8.94 6.79 -4.38
CA LEU A 82 9.84 5.84 -5.03
C LEU A 82 11.27 5.94 -4.48
N ASN A 83 11.74 7.17 -4.21
CA ASN A 83 13.03 7.40 -3.59
C ASN A 83 13.03 6.95 -2.12
N LEU A 84 11.93 7.15 -1.39
CA LEU A 84 11.80 6.67 -0.01
C LEU A 84 11.89 5.14 0.05
N LEU A 85 11.10 4.45 -0.77
CA LEU A 85 11.08 2.99 -0.85
C LEU A 85 12.46 2.41 -1.15
N LYS A 86 13.16 2.99 -2.13
CA LYS A 86 14.53 2.60 -2.45
C LYS A 86 15.50 2.87 -1.29
N THR A 87 15.40 4.05 -0.66
CA THR A 87 16.28 4.44 0.46
C THR A 87 16.12 3.51 1.66
N LEU A 88 14.88 3.12 1.98
CA LEU A 88 14.58 2.16 3.03
C LEU A 88 15.22 0.79 2.73
N ALA A 89 15.04 0.28 1.50
CA ALA A 89 15.62 -0.98 1.06
C ALA A 89 17.17 -0.94 1.03
N ASP A 90 17.76 0.19 0.64
CA ASP A 90 19.22 0.41 0.69
C ASP A 90 19.75 0.49 2.14
N SER A 91 18.87 0.77 3.11
CA SER A 91 19.18 0.86 4.53
C SER A 91 18.85 -0.43 5.31
N ASP A 92 18.72 -1.56 4.61
CA ASP A 92 18.49 -2.90 5.20
C ASP A 92 17.16 -3.02 5.97
N TYR A 93 16.15 -2.25 5.56
CA TYR A 93 14.77 -2.48 5.97
C TYR A 93 14.08 -3.46 5.03
N GLU A 94 13.25 -4.34 5.59
CA GLU A 94 12.22 -5.06 4.85
C GLU A 94 11.02 -4.13 4.64
N VAL A 95 10.67 -3.87 3.39
CA VAL A 95 9.69 -2.83 3.05
C VAL A 95 8.47 -3.42 2.38
N SER A 96 7.28 -3.07 2.86
CA SER A 96 6.04 -3.22 2.08
C SER A 96 5.43 -1.87 1.69
N LEU A 97 4.83 -1.84 0.50
CA LEU A 97 4.02 -0.75 0.00
C LEU A 97 2.55 -1.21 -0.04
N GLU A 98 1.68 -0.54 0.71
CA GLU A 98 0.24 -0.71 0.59
C GLU A 98 -0.33 0.38 -0.33
N THR A 99 -0.92 -0.02 -1.47
CA THR A 99 -1.43 0.90 -2.50
C THR A 99 -2.85 0.51 -2.92
N GLY A 100 -3.66 1.51 -3.28
CA GLY A 100 -5.03 1.33 -3.73
C GLY A 100 -5.17 0.91 -5.19
N GLY A 101 -4.06 0.61 -5.87
CA GLY A 101 -4.03 -0.04 -7.18
C GLY A 101 -4.49 0.79 -8.37
N GLY A 102 -4.79 2.07 -8.20
CA GLY A 102 -5.13 2.97 -9.32
C GLY A 102 -3.97 3.76 -9.91
N LEU A 103 -2.77 3.61 -9.37
CA LEU A 103 -1.54 4.16 -9.93
C LEU A 103 -0.56 3.03 -10.26
N SER A 104 0.35 3.30 -11.19
CA SER A 104 1.30 2.29 -11.66
C SER A 104 2.35 1.93 -10.60
N ILE A 105 2.58 0.64 -10.40
CA ILE A 105 3.62 0.11 -9.51
C ILE A 105 4.94 -0.22 -10.25
N LYS A 106 5.02 0.04 -11.55
CA LYS A 106 6.14 -0.39 -12.41
C LYS A 106 7.51 0.15 -12.00
N GLU A 107 7.55 1.34 -11.41
CA GLU A 107 8.80 1.99 -10.98
C GLU A 107 9.17 1.67 -9.52
N VAL A 108 8.37 0.87 -8.82
CA VAL A 108 8.67 0.48 -7.44
C VAL A 108 9.89 -0.44 -7.41
N ASP A 109 10.78 -0.20 -6.46
CA ASP A 109 11.99 -1.02 -6.27
C ASP A 109 11.62 -2.50 -6.10
N PRO A 110 12.27 -3.42 -6.84
CA PRO A 110 11.92 -4.84 -6.83
C PRO A 110 12.22 -5.56 -5.49
N ARG A 111 12.85 -4.92 -4.51
CA ARG A 111 12.98 -5.46 -3.14
C ARG A 111 11.75 -5.19 -2.28
N VAL A 112 10.93 -4.20 -2.64
CA VAL A 112 9.72 -3.83 -1.89
C VAL A 112 8.62 -4.85 -2.18
N LYS A 113 7.95 -5.34 -1.14
CA LYS A 113 6.76 -6.18 -1.26
C LYS A 113 5.54 -5.30 -1.53
N ILE A 114 4.77 -5.59 -2.58
CA ILE A 114 3.55 -4.85 -2.90
C ILE A 114 2.36 -5.54 -2.26
N ILE A 115 1.54 -4.76 -1.56
CA ILE A 115 0.19 -5.15 -1.15
C ILE A 115 -0.78 -4.29 -1.96
N LEU A 116 -1.32 -4.88 -3.03
CA LEU A 116 -2.17 -4.21 -4.01
C LEU A 116 -3.64 -4.41 -3.63
N ASP A 117 -4.33 -3.35 -3.22
CA ASP A 117 -5.78 -3.41 -2.98
C ASP A 117 -6.55 -3.14 -4.27
N ILE A 118 -7.14 -4.19 -4.85
CA ILE A 118 -8.03 -4.05 -6.01
C ILE A 118 -9.39 -3.59 -5.50
N LYS A 119 -9.76 -2.37 -5.87
CA LYS A 119 -10.99 -1.74 -5.42
C LYS A 119 -12.21 -2.45 -5.97
N THR A 120 -13.04 -2.95 -5.07
CA THR A 120 -14.30 -3.63 -5.37
C THR A 120 -15.42 -2.63 -5.67
N PRO A 121 -16.55 -3.05 -6.27
CA PRO A 121 -17.66 -2.15 -6.60
C PRO A 121 -18.18 -1.29 -5.44
N GLU A 122 -18.30 -1.81 -4.22
CA GLU A 122 -18.77 -1.02 -3.06
C GLU A 122 -17.82 0.12 -2.68
N SER A 123 -16.57 0.07 -3.13
CA SER A 123 -15.65 1.20 -2.97
C SER A 123 -16.14 2.44 -3.71
N GLY A 124 -16.90 2.28 -4.80
CA GLY A 124 -17.23 3.36 -5.75
C GLY A 124 -16.04 3.80 -6.61
N GLU A 125 -14.92 3.09 -6.56
CA GLU A 125 -13.65 3.43 -7.23
C GLU A 125 -13.10 2.27 -8.08
N GLU A 126 -13.91 1.24 -8.34
CA GLU A 126 -13.55 0.03 -9.09
C GLU A 126 -13.05 0.33 -10.50
N LYS A 127 -13.59 1.39 -11.12
CA LYS A 127 -13.18 1.85 -12.47
C LYS A 127 -11.81 2.53 -12.48
N LYS A 128 -11.26 2.90 -11.32
CA LYS A 128 -9.93 3.50 -11.21
C LYS A 128 -8.82 2.47 -11.05
N ASN A 129 -9.13 1.17 -10.93
CA ASN A 129 -8.11 0.12 -10.90
C ASN A 129 -7.24 0.17 -12.16
N HIS A 130 -5.92 0.18 -11.97
CA HIS A 130 -4.93 0.17 -13.04
C HIS A 130 -4.48 -1.28 -13.29
N TRP A 131 -5.17 -1.95 -14.23
CA TRP A 131 -5.03 -3.39 -14.47
C TRP A 131 -3.64 -3.81 -14.97
N GLU A 132 -2.90 -2.91 -15.60
CA GLU A 132 -1.52 -3.13 -16.04
C GLU A 132 -0.57 -3.44 -14.86
N ASN A 133 -0.95 -3.10 -13.61
CA ASN A 133 -0.21 -3.54 -12.43
C ASN A 133 -0.11 -5.07 -12.34
N LEU A 134 -1.09 -5.82 -12.85
CA LEU A 134 -1.09 -7.29 -12.82
C LEU A 134 -0.03 -7.92 -13.74
N GLU A 135 0.58 -7.14 -14.63
CA GLU A 135 1.69 -7.59 -15.48
C GLU A 135 3.03 -7.65 -14.74
N VAL A 136 3.17 -6.88 -13.65
CA VAL A 136 4.42 -6.75 -12.89
C VAL A 136 4.36 -7.30 -11.47
N ILE A 137 3.14 -7.56 -10.95
CA ILE A 137 2.95 -8.35 -9.72
C ILE A 137 3.59 -9.73 -9.88
N ASN A 138 4.23 -10.21 -8.81
CA ASN A 138 4.88 -11.52 -8.76
C ASN A 138 4.63 -12.22 -7.41
N SER A 139 5.18 -13.43 -7.26
CA SER A 139 4.89 -14.33 -6.14
C SER A 139 5.23 -13.83 -4.74
N LYS A 140 6.04 -12.77 -4.58
CA LYS A 140 6.33 -12.20 -3.25
C LYS A 140 5.25 -11.23 -2.78
N ASP A 141 4.48 -10.68 -3.72
CA ASP A 141 3.49 -9.63 -3.51
C ASP A 141 2.16 -10.24 -3.05
N GLU A 142 1.19 -9.40 -2.73
CA GLU A 142 -0.15 -9.81 -2.33
C GLU A 142 -1.19 -8.93 -3.02
N ILE A 143 -2.30 -9.54 -3.40
CA ILE A 143 -3.49 -8.83 -3.87
C ILE A 143 -4.57 -8.96 -2.80
N LYS A 144 -5.15 -7.83 -2.41
CA LYS A 144 -6.22 -7.75 -1.42
C LYS A 144 -7.50 -7.25 -2.09
N PHE A 145 -8.63 -7.79 -1.65
CA PHE A 145 -9.97 -7.29 -1.93
C PHE A 145 -10.66 -6.99 -0.61
N VAL A 146 -11.10 -5.74 -0.42
CA VAL A 146 -12.01 -5.38 0.68
C VAL A 146 -13.45 -5.67 0.24
N LEU A 147 -14.19 -6.43 1.04
CA LEU A 147 -15.51 -6.95 0.70
C LEU A 147 -16.57 -6.35 1.62
N CYS A 148 -17.39 -5.43 1.12
CA CYS A 148 -18.49 -4.84 1.90
C CYS A 148 -19.83 -5.54 1.67
N SER A 149 -19.92 -6.41 0.67
CA SER A 149 -21.15 -7.12 0.34
C SER A 149 -20.89 -8.49 -0.30
N ARG A 150 -21.95 -9.31 -0.40
CA ARG A 150 -21.92 -10.52 -1.24
C ARG A 150 -21.59 -10.17 -2.70
N GLY A 151 -22.02 -9.00 -3.17
CA GLY A 151 -21.73 -8.52 -4.52
C GLY A 151 -20.24 -8.36 -4.76
N ASP A 152 -19.52 -7.72 -3.83
CA ASP A 152 -18.07 -7.61 -3.91
C ASP A 152 -17.39 -8.98 -3.91
N TYR A 153 -17.86 -9.92 -3.09
CA TYR A 153 -17.28 -11.26 -3.03
C TYR A 153 -17.40 -12.01 -4.36
N GLU A 154 -18.59 -12.03 -4.97
CA GLU A 154 -18.76 -12.70 -6.27
C GLU A 154 -18.00 -11.97 -7.38
N TRP A 155 -17.95 -10.64 -7.33
CA TRP A 155 -17.14 -9.85 -8.26
C TRP A 155 -15.64 -10.16 -8.12
N ALA A 156 -15.11 -10.19 -6.89
CA ALA A 156 -13.71 -10.48 -6.62
C ALA A 156 -13.32 -11.88 -7.13
N LYS A 157 -14.21 -12.88 -6.97
CA LYS A 157 -14.00 -14.21 -7.56
C LYS A 157 -13.94 -14.18 -9.09
N GLN A 158 -14.83 -13.43 -9.74
CA GLN A 158 -14.80 -13.28 -11.19
C GLN A 158 -13.48 -12.66 -11.66
N ILE A 159 -12.98 -11.63 -10.96
CA ILE A 159 -11.68 -11.00 -11.25
C ILE A 159 -10.53 -11.98 -11.02
N LEU A 160 -10.57 -12.75 -9.93
CA LEU A 160 -9.58 -13.79 -9.64
C LEU A 160 -9.48 -14.80 -10.79
N ASP A 161 -10.62 -15.31 -11.25
CA ASP A 161 -10.67 -16.28 -12.36
C ASP A 161 -10.28 -15.63 -13.70
N GLN A 162 -10.76 -14.41 -13.98
CA GLN A 162 -10.46 -13.71 -15.23
C GLN A 162 -8.96 -13.47 -15.42
N TYR A 163 -8.24 -13.11 -14.35
CA TYR A 163 -6.82 -12.77 -14.39
C TYR A 163 -5.89 -13.86 -13.83
N GLN A 164 -6.45 -15.02 -13.45
CA GLN A 164 -5.71 -16.16 -12.87
C GLN A 164 -4.83 -15.71 -11.69
N LEU A 165 -5.38 -14.90 -10.78
CA LEU A 165 -4.58 -14.21 -9.77
C LEU A 165 -3.90 -15.16 -8.78
N THR A 166 -4.52 -16.30 -8.49
CA THR A 166 -3.96 -17.35 -7.62
C THR A 166 -2.71 -18.01 -8.17
N GLU A 167 -2.44 -17.90 -9.47
CA GLU A 167 -1.20 -18.38 -10.09
C GLU A 167 -0.07 -17.34 -9.99
N LYS A 168 -0.40 -16.09 -9.66
CA LYS A 168 0.55 -14.96 -9.63
C LYS A 168 1.12 -14.72 -8.23
N CYS A 169 0.25 -14.63 -7.23
CA CYS A 169 0.62 -14.25 -5.87
C CYS A 169 -0.43 -14.68 -4.83
N GLU A 170 -0.16 -14.38 -3.56
CA GLU A 170 -1.13 -14.62 -2.49
C GLU A 170 -2.32 -13.65 -2.60
N ILE A 171 -3.53 -14.18 -2.35
CA ILE A 171 -4.80 -13.44 -2.48
C ILE A 171 -5.49 -13.36 -1.13
N LEU A 172 -5.90 -12.15 -0.76
CA LEU A 172 -6.53 -11.85 0.52
C LEU A 172 -7.92 -11.29 0.31
N PHE A 173 -8.90 -11.90 0.95
CA PHE A 173 -10.27 -11.43 1.00
C PHE A 173 -10.52 -10.87 2.40
N SER A 174 -10.59 -9.54 2.51
CA SER A 174 -10.77 -8.81 3.75
C SER A 174 -12.24 -8.45 3.94
N PRO A 175 -12.92 -8.98 4.98
CA PRO A 175 -14.32 -8.69 5.27
C PRO A 175 -14.54 -7.32 5.91
#